data_AF-A0A5P9HD61-F1
#
_entry.id   AF-A0A5P9HD61-F1
#
_cell.length_a   1.000
_cell.length_b   1.000
_cell.length_c   1.000
_cell.angle_alpha   90.00
_cell.angle_beta   90.00
_cell.angle_gamma   90.00
#
_symmetry.space_group_name_H-M   'P 1'
#
loop_
_entity.id
_entity.type
_entity.pdbx_description
1 polymer ?
#
loop_
_entity_poly.entity_id
_entity_poly.type
_entity_poly.pdbx_seq_one_letter_code
_entity_poly.pdbx_strand_id
1 'polypeptide(L)'
;MTADRLPPPPDPRASRLEGWQHRLTRVAERARRWHWLWPPVAFLAGAASFFLVERQQWLGAALALGMLVAWVLLLSESLIARWLIHRGYPALPRGITTFIAQMVHQETLFFALPFLLATTVWTSAQGLFTALMVGLALLSILDPLYYRLAARHRWLYFAFHAQCVFLVVLVTLPTVLHLTTGESLVIALVAMMVFSLPSLMQLLRPMNTARWLAMMVLLPLLAGLGWLGRAWVPPASLWLSGHALSPSFDEPARRPEGELRLTPEALTGHGLYAYTAIHAPRGLEEKVVHEWRQDGRLVDRIPLQIQGGREAGYRAWTHKRHFPEEPSGNWRVDVMTASGQRIGVLRFRVSDTPEQATLADGRIRLPAGLPGLDLRRLIARPAEAP
;
A
#
# COMPACT_ATOMS: atom_id res chain seq x y z
N MET A 1 14.20 48.69 59.02
CA MET A 1 15.12 47.71 58.39
C MET A 1 14.28 46.55 57.86
N THR A 2 13.84 46.64 56.61
CA THR A 2 13.18 45.54 55.90
C THR A 2 14.27 44.64 55.33
N ALA A 3 14.35 43.41 55.84
CA ALA A 3 15.29 42.41 55.36
C ALA A 3 14.98 42.09 53.89
N ASP A 4 15.91 42.48 53.03
CA ASP A 4 15.95 42.19 51.61
C ASP A 4 16.05 40.67 51.44
N ARG A 5 14.92 40.02 51.11
CA ARG A 5 14.90 38.59 50.80
C ARG A 5 15.47 38.43 49.40
N LEU A 6 16.76 38.09 49.34
CA LEU A 6 17.41 37.64 48.11
C LEU A 6 16.53 36.55 47.46
N PRO A 7 16.28 36.64 46.13
CA PRO A 7 15.51 35.62 45.44
C PRO A 7 16.19 34.26 45.61
N PRO A 8 15.41 33.16 45.74
CA PRO A 8 15.98 31.83 45.89
C PRO A 8 16.91 31.52 44.70
N PRO A 9 18.03 30.82 44.93
CA PRO A 9 18.96 30.47 43.85
C PRO A 9 18.23 29.66 42.77
N PRO A 10 18.52 29.91 41.48
CA PRO A 10 17.85 29.23 40.38
C PRO A 10 18.04 27.72 40.49
N ASP A 11 16.95 26.95 40.40
CA ASP A 11 16.98 25.50 40.51
C ASP A 11 17.90 24.91 39.42
N PRO A 12 19.01 24.23 39.79
CA PRO A 12 19.95 23.63 38.84
C PRO A 12 19.31 22.55 37.96
N ARG A 13 18.16 21.99 38.34
CA ARG A 13 17.38 21.09 37.48
C ARG A 13 16.60 21.87 36.41
N ALA A 14 15.98 23.00 36.78
CA ALA A 14 15.26 23.86 35.83
C ALA A 14 16.19 24.39 34.72
N SER A 15 17.39 24.87 35.09
CA SER A 15 18.39 25.34 34.10
C SER A 15 18.90 24.24 33.16
N ARG A 16 19.05 23.00 33.64
CA ARG A 16 19.38 21.84 32.79
C ARG A 16 18.25 21.52 31.82
N LEU A 17 17.00 21.54 32.28
CA LEU A 17 15.81 21.23 31.49
C LEU A 17 15.52 22.28 30.41
N GLU A 18 15.69 23.56 30.73
CA GLU A 18 15.64 24.66 29.75
C GLU A 18 16.77 24.53 28.71
N GLY A 19 17.98 24.16 29.15
CA GLY A 19 19.09 23.85 28.27
C GLY A 19 18.77 22.70 27.28
N TRP A 20 18.05 21.68 27.74
CA TRP A 20 17.57 20.58 26.89
C TRP A 20 16.53 21.04 25.87
N GLN A 21 15.55 21.87 26.26
CA GLN A 21 14.59 22.45 25.31
C GLN A 21 15.26 23.33 24.26
N HIS A 22 16.23 24.17 24.67
CA HIS A 22 17.00 24.99 23.74
C HIS A 22 17.89 24.18 22.79
N ARG A 23 18.31 22.98 23.19
CA ARG A 23 19.02 22.05 22.30
C ARG A 23 18.06 21.39 21.31
N LEU A 24 16.92 20.89 21.77
CA LEU A 24 15.90 20.25 20.92
C LEU A 24 15.34 21.22 19.88
N THR A 25 15.03 22.45 20.27
CA THR A 25 14.58 23.52 19.35
C THR A 25 15.64 23.83 18.30
N ARG A 26 16.90 24.04 18.70
CA ARG A 26 18.01 24.26 17.74
C ARG A 26 18.23 23.09 16.78
N VAL A 27 18.14 21.85 17.26
CA VAL A 27 18.24 20.66 16.41
C VAL A 27 17.06 20.60 15.44
N ALA A 28 15.84 20.83 15.90
CA ALA A 28 14.65 20.86 15.05
C ALA A 28 14.72 21.97 13.99
N GLU A 29 15.17 23.17 14.35
CA GLU A 29 15.38 24.28 13.41
C GLU A 29 16.45 23.97 12.38
N ARG A 30 17.55 23.32 12.79
CA ARG A 30 18.60 22.87 11.87
C ARG A 30 18.09 21.78 10.94
N ALA A 31 17.37 20.79 11.47
CA ALA A 31 16.76 19.71 10.69
C ALA A 31 15.73 20.25 9.69
N ARG A 32 14.94 21.25 10.09
CA ARG A 32 13.96 21.92 9.23
C ARG A 32 14.58 22.54 7.98
N ARG A 33 15.86 22.93 7.99
CA ARG A 33 16.55 23.40 6.75
C ARG A 33 16.73 22.29 5.71
N TRP A 34 16.79 21.03 6.15
CA TRP A 34 17.05 19.86 5.31
C TRP A 34 15.78 19.01 5.10
N HIS A 35 14.65 19.40 5.68
CA HIS A 35 13.40 18.62 5.63
C HIS A 35 12.89 18.34 4.21
N TRP A 36 13.24 19.17 3.22
CA TRP A 36 12.83 19.01 1.83
C TRP A 36 13.51 17.80 1.17
N LEU A 37 14.62 17.31 1.73
CA LEU A 37 15.29 16.07 1.31
C LEU A 37 14.59 14.82 1.87
N TRP A 38 13.74 14.95 2.89
CA TRP A 38 13.12 13.80 3.53
C TRP A 38 12.12 13.07 2.60
N PRO A 39 11.21 13.74 1.88
CA PRO A 39 10.32 13.06 0.94
C PRO A 39 11.04 12.24 -0.16
N PRO A 40 12.04 12.78 -0.89
CA PRO A 40 12.74 11.97 -1.88
C PRO A 40 13.54 10.83 -1.24
N VAL A 41 14.13 11.01 -0.05
CA VAL A 41 14.80 9.93 0.68
C VAL A 41 13.81 8.83 1.09
N ALA A 42 12.65 9.18 1.64
CA ALA A 42 11.60 8.23 1.98
C ALA A 42 11.05 7.50 0.76
N PHE A 43 10.87 8.20 -0.37
CA PHE A 43 10.47 7.59 -1.63
C PHE A 43 11.52 6.62 -2.17
N LEU A 44 12.80 7.03 -2.16
CA LEU A 44 13.91 6.17 -2.57
C LEU A 44 14.05 4.98 -1.63
N ALA A 45 13.84 5.14 -0.32
CA ALA A 45 13.82 4.04 0.64
C ALA A 45 12.64 3.09 0.39
N GLY A 46 11.46 3.61 0.07
CA GLY A 46 10.29 2.83 -0.34
C GLY A 46 10.53 2.07 -1.64
N ALA A 47 11.09 2.72 -2.65
CA ALA A 47 11.41 2.12 -3.94
C ALA A 47 12.52 1.08 -3.79
N ALA A 48 13.57 1.41 -3.04
CA ALA A 48 14.62 0.48 -2.67
C ALA A 48 14.02 -0.72 -1.92
N SER A 49 13.14 -0.52 -0.94
CA SER A 49 12.43 -1.60 -0.24
C SER A 49 11.62 -2.46 -1.21
N PHE A 50 10.84 -1.86 -2.11
CA PHE A 50 10.08 -2.57 -3.15
C PHE A 50 10.98 -3.47 -4.01
N PHE A 51 12.13 -2.98 -4.48
CA PHE A 51 13.09 -3.78 -5.26
C PHE A 51 13.93 -4.75 -4.39
N LEU A 52 14.21 -4.41 -3.14
CA LEU A 52 14.99 -5.22 -2.20
C LEU A 52 14.17 -6.35 -1.59
N VAL A 53 12.84 -6.27 -1.57
CA VAL A 53 11.97 -7.42 -1.26
C VAL A 53 12.31 -8.62 -2.17
N GLU A 54 12.83 -8.38 -3.37
CA GLU A 54 13.31 -9.41 -4.30
C GLU A 54 14.69 -9.98 -3.92
N ARG A 55 15.62 -9.18 -3.39
CA ARG A 55 17.05 -9.56 -3.22
C ARG A 55 17.54 -9.71 -1.77
N GLN A 56 17.03 -8.90 -0.83
CA GLN A 56 17.39 -8.91 0.60
C GLN A 56 16.18 -8.56 1.48
N GLN A 57 15.34 -9.55 1.74
CA GLN A 57 14.05 -9.41 2.42
C GLN A 57 14.14 -8.84 3.84
N TRP A 58 15.21 -9.15 4.57
CA TRP A 58 15.40 -8.63 5.93
C TRP A 58 15.49 -7.10 5.94
N LEU A 59 16.04 -6.47 4.88
CA LEU A 59 16.20 -5.03 4.81
C LEU A 59 14.85 -4.34 4.56
N GLY A 60 14.05 -4.86 3.63
CA GLY A 60 12.69 -4.36 3.38
C GLY A 60 11.79 -4.53 4.62
N ALA A 61 11.86 -5.69 5.28
CA ALA A 61 11.16 -5.94 6.53
C ALA A 61 11.64 -5.06 7.68
N ALA A 62 12.95 -4.79 7.79
CA ALA A 62 13.50 -3.90 8.80
C ALA A 62 13.06 -2.44 8.59
N LEU A 63 13.02 -1.95 7.34
CA LEU A 63 12.49 -0.63 7.02
C LEU A 63 10.99 -0.53 7.35
N ALA A 64 10.20 -1.54 6.96
CA ALA A 64 8.79 -1.64 7.31
C ALA A 64 8.55 -1.67 8.83
N LEU A 65 9.37 -2.43 9.58
CA LEU A 65 9.32 -2.48 11.04
C LEU A 65 9.73 -1.14 11.67
N GLY A 66 10.77 -0.48 11.15
CA GLY A 66 11.18 0.85 11.59
C GLY A 66 10.06 1.87 11.45
N MET A 67 9.34 1.85 10.34
CA MET A 67 8.16 2.68 10.12
C MET A 67 7.03 2.36 11.11
N LEU A 68 6.74 1.07 11.38
CA LEU A 68 5.77 0.67 12.40
C LEU A 68 6.17 1.17 13.80
N VAL A 69 7.45 1.10 14.15
CA VAL A 69 7.98 1.63 15.41
C VAL A 69 7.82 3.15 15.48
N ALA A 70 8.12 3.87 14.40
CA ALA A 70 7.91 5.31 14.32
C ALA A 70 6.44 5.69 14.56
N TRP A 71 5.50 4.90 14.02
CA TRP A 71 4.07 5.05 14.30
C TRP A 71 3.70 4.75 15.75
N VAL A 72 4.19 3.65 16.33
CA VAL A 72 3.92 3.33 17.74
C VAL A 72 4.42 4.47 18.64
N LEU A 73 5.59 5.04 18.36
CA LEU A 73 6.13 6.19 19.08
C LEU A 73 5.26 7.45 18.90
N LEU A 74 4.84 7.75 17.67
CA LEU A 74 3.99 8.91 17.37
C LEU A 74 2.62 8.79 18.05
N LEU A 75 1.99 7.62 17.99
CA LEU A 75 0.71 7.36 18.63
C LEU A 75 0.80 7.38 20.16
N SER A 76 1.98 7.02 20.68
CA SER A 76 2.30 7.08 22.11
C SER A 76 2.72 8.49 22.56
N GLU A 77 2.81 9.49 21.67
CA GLU A 77 3.30 10.84 21.97
C GLU A 77 2.62 11.42 23.22
N SER A 78 1.28 11.34 23.30
CA SER A 78 0.54 11.90 24.42
C SER A 78 0.80 11.19 25.76
N LEU A 79 1.08 9.89 25.73
CA LEU A 79 1.41 9.09 26.91
C LEU A 79 2.84 9.39 27.36
N ILE A 80 3.78 9.42 26.42
CA ILE A 80 5.19 9.76 26.65
C ILE A 80 5.29 11.18 27.21
N ALA A 81 4.59 12.14 26.60
CA ALA A 81 4.57 13.53 27.06
C ALA A 81 4.03 13.64 28.49
N ARG A 82 2.90 12.98 28.80
CA ARG A 82 2.38 12.94 30.19
C ARG A 82 3.40 12.36 31.15
N TRP A 83 4.01 11.23 30.82
CA TRP A 83 5.01 10.56 31.66
C TRP A 83 6.25 11.43 31.90
N LEU A 84 6.75 12.11 30.86
CA LEU A 84 7.88 13.04 30.96
C LEU A 84 7.54 14.24 31.85
N ILE A 85 6.35 14.82 31.70
CA ILE A 85 5.88 15.93 32.54
C ILE A 85 5.78 15.49 34.02
N HIS A 86 5.26 14.29 34.29
CA HIS A 86 5.23 13.75 35.66
C HIS A 86 6.64 13.56 36.26
N ARG A 87 7.67 13.35 35.43
CA ARG A 87 9.07 13.28 35.84
C ARG A 87 9.78 14.63 35.90
N GLY A 88 9.05 15.73 35.73
CA GLY A 88 9.58 17.09 35.79
C GLY A 88 10.19 17.59 34.49
N TYR A 89 10.06 16.88 33.36
CA TYR A 89 10.50 17.37 32.06
C TYR A 89 9.44 18.30 31.46
N PRO A 90 9.86 19.38 30.78
CA PRO A 90 8.90 20.31 30.20
C PRO A 90 8.25 19.72 28.94
N ALA A 91 7.02 20.15 28.65
CA ALA A 91 6.29 19.68 27.47
C ALA A 91 7.00 20.07 26.17
N LEU A 92 6.94 19.18 25.16
CA LEU A 92 7.42 19.49 23.82
C LEU A 92 6.56 20.61 23.21
N PRO A 93 7.17 21.64 22.61
CA PRO A 93 6.44 22.67 21.87
C PRO A 93 5.59 22.05 20.75
N ARG A 94 4.35 22.53 20.60
CA ARG A 94 3.40 22.02 19.58
C ARG A 94 3.97 22.05 18.15
N GLY A 95 4.80 23.05 17.84
CA GLY A 95 5.46 23.13 16.53
C GLY A 95 6.40 21.95 16.26
N ILE A 96 7.11 21.48 17.29
CA ILE A 96 8.00 20.31 17.19
C ILE A 96 7.19 19.03 17.02
N THR A 97 6.10 18.86 17.78
CA THR A 97 5.30 17.64 17.68
C THR A 97 4.57 17.54 16.35
N THR A 98 4.07 18.67 15.82
CA THR A 98 3.47 18.72 14.48
C THR A 98 4.50 18.49 13.38
N PHE A 99 5.74 18.98 13.55
CA PHE A 99 6.85 18.68 12.64
C PHE A 99 7.22 17.19 12.64
N ILE A 100 7.36 16.57 13.82
CA ILE A 100 7.63 15.12 13.94
C ILE A 100 6.51 14.32 13.28
N ALA A 101 5.25 14.67 13.56
CA ALA A 101 4.09 14.02 12.93
C ALA A 101 4.14 14.16 11.40
N GLN A 102 4.49 15.35 10.88
CA GLN A 102 4.65 15.58 9.44
C GLN A 102 5.72 14.68 8.84
N MET A 103 6.87 14.51 9.51
CA MET A 103 7.95 13.64 9.04
C MET A 103 7.51 12.17 8.97
N VAL A 104 6.80 11.67 9.98
CA VAL A 104 6.28 10.29 9.99
C VAL A 104 5.20 10.11 8.92
N HIS A 105 4.33 11.11 8.71
CA HIS A 105 3.34 11.08 7.63
C HIS A 105 4.00 11.05 6.25
N GLN A 106 5.00 11.91 6.01
CA GLN A 106 5.77 11.93 4.77
C GLN A 106 6.48 10.60 4.56
N GLU A 107 7.19 10.10 5.58
CA GLU A 107 7.85 8.80 5.55
C GLU A 107 6.86 7.71 5.11
N THR A 108 5.68 7.66 5.73
CA THR A 108 4.64 6.68 5.42
C THR A 108 4.15 6.76 3.98
N LEU A 109 3.76 7.96 3.56
CA LEU A 109 3.15 8.17 2.25
C LEU A 109 4.17 7.90 1.14
N PHE A 110 5.40 8.42 1.27
CA PHE A 110 6.44 8.24 0.27
C PHE A 110 7.06 6.85 0.28
N PHE A 111 7.16 6.19 1.44
CA PHE A 111 7.58 4.79 1.53
C PHE A 111 6.58 3.86 0.85
N ALA A 112 5.28 4.07 1.08
CA ALA A 112 4.21 3.24 0.51
C ALA A 112 3.96 3.51 -0.98
N LEU A 113 4.25 4.72 -1.46
CA LEU A 113 3.86 5.15 -2.80
C LEU A 113 4.40 4.25 -3.93
N PRO A 114 5.69 3.83 -3.94
CA PRO A 114 6.20 2.89 -4.94
C PRO A 114 5.41 1.58 -5.03
N PHE A 115 5.03 1.01 -3.88
CA PHE A 115 4.21 -0.21 -3.81
C PHE A 115 2.84 0.03 -4.42
N LEU A 116 2.18 1.14 -4.07
CA LEU A 116 0.87 1.49 -4.63
C LEU A 116 0.96 1.70 -6.16
N LEU A 117 1.94 2.48 -6.63
CA LEU A 117 2.10 2.78 -8.05
C LEU A 117 2.35 1.52 -8.89
N ALA A 118 3.12 0.56 -8.35
CA ALA A 118 3.43 -0.70 -9.03
C ALA A 118 2.26 -1.70 -9.03
N THR A 119 1.50 -1.77 -7.93
CA THR A 119 0.40 -2.75 -7.74
C THR A 119 -0.96 -2.24 -8.20
N THR A 120 -1.07 -0.97 -8.55
CA THR A 120 -2.33 -0.36 -9.02
C THR A 120 -2.68 -0.83 -10.43
N VAL A 121 -3.85 -1.43 -10.58
CA VAL A 121 -4.47 -1.61 -11.88
C VAL A 121 -5.18 -0.31 -12.29
N TRP A 122 -4.48 0.53 -13.04
CA TRP A 122 -4.91 1.89 -13.43
C TRP A 122 -6.22 1.95 -14.22
N THR A 123 -6.60 0.88 -14.92
CA THR A 123 -7.89 0.78 -15.62
C THR A 123 -9.06 0.42 -14.68
N SER A 124 -8.91 0.64 -13.37
CA SER A 124 -9.90 0.27 -12.35
C SER A 124 -10.03 1.35 -11.29
N ALA A 125 -10.99 1.21 -10.39
CA ALA A 125 -11.20 2.13 -9.26
C ALA A 125 -9.97 2.25 -8.34
N GLN A 126 -9.01 1.30 -8.40
CA GLN A 126 -7.73 1.42 -7.70
C GLN A 126 -6.95 2.67 -8.08
N GLY A 127 -7.07 3.15 -9.33
CA GLY A 127 -6.44 4.39 -9.77
C GLY A 127 -6.90 5.60 -8.93
N LEU A 128 -8.16 5.64 -8.50
CA LEU A 128 -8.68 6.72 -7.67
C LEU A 128 -8.11 6.67 -6.25
N PHE A 129 -8.00 5.48 -5.65
CA PHE A 129 -7.37 5.31 -4.35
C PHE A 129 -5.90 5.76 -4.38
N THR A 130 -5.15 5.31 -5.39
CA THR A 130 -3.74 5.66 -5.52
C THR A 130 -3.55 7.14 -5.81
N ALA A 131 -4.40 7.74 -6.65
CA ALA A 131 -4.40 9.20 -6.88
C ALA A 131 -4.70 9.99 -5.60
N LEU A 132 -5.61 9.51 -4.74
CA LEU A 132 -5.85 10.10 -3.43
C LEU A 132 -4.56 10.02 -2.58
N MET A 133 -3.87 8.88 -2.53
CA MET A 133 -2.63 8.74 -1.76
C MET A 133 -1.52 9.66 -2.29
N VAL A 134 -1.39 9.83 -3.61
CA VAL A 134 -0.49 10.83 -4.21
C VAL A 134 -0.88 12.25 -3.76
N GLY A 135 -2.16 12.59 -3.77
CA GLY A 135 -2.65 13.89 -3.30
C GLY A 135 -2.32 14.17 -1.83
N LEU A 136 -2.47 13.15 -0.97
CA LEU A 136 -2.08 13.24 0.44
C LEU A 136 -0.56 13.36 0.61
N ALA A 137 0.22 12.64 -0.18
CA ALA A 137 1.69 12.75 -0.20
C ALA A 137 2.12 14.18 -0.57
N LEU A 138 1.54 14.77 -1.62
CA LEU A 138 1.80 16.15 -2.00
C LEU A 138 1.38 17.14 -0.89
N LEU A 139 0.18 16.97 -0.32
CA LEU A 139 -0.29 17.78 0.80
C LEU A 139 0.67 17.75 2.00
N SER A 140 1.30 16.61 2.26
CA SER A 140 2.25 16.44 3.38
C SER A 140 3.55 17.23 3.20
N ILE A 141 3.95 17.55 1.96
CA ILE A 141 5.13 18.38 1.66
C ILE A 141 4.79 19.87 1.72
N LEU A 142 3.55 20.25 1.42
CA LEU A 142 3.12 21.64 1.33
C LEU A 142 2.90 22.23 2.73
N ASP A 143 3.99 22.66 3.38
CA ASP A 143 4.00 23.23 4.74
C ASP A 143 2.84 24.19 5.04
N PRO A 144 2.56 25.24 4.24
CA PRO A 144 1.47 26.18 4.56
C PRO A 144 0.10 25.51 4.59
N LEU A 145 -0.12 24.46 3.79
CA LEU A 145 -1.38 23.72 3.77
C LEU A 145 -1.44 22.72 4.92
N TYR A 146 -0.37 21.97 5.16
CA TYR A 146 -0.29 20.98 6.23
C TYR A 146 -0.47 21.63 7.62
N TYR A 147 0.25 22.71 7.91
CA TYR A 147 0.13 23.42 9.19
C TYR A 147 -1.23 24.11 9.33
N ARG A 148 -1.83 24.61 8.23
CA ARG A 148 -3.20 25.15 8.24
C ARG A 148 -4.22 24.06 8.53
N LEU A 149 -4.05 22.86 7.99
CA LEU A 149 -4.87 21.70 8.29
C LEU A 149 -4.79 21.35 9.78
N ALA A 150 -3.57 21.25 10.32
CA ALA A 150 -3.30 20.93 11.73
C ALA A 150 -3.85 21.98 12.70
N ALA A 151 -3.81 23.27 12.34
CA ALA A 151 -4.26 24.36 13.21
C ALA A 151 -5.77 24.64 13.10
N ARG A 152 -6.29 24.80 11.87
CA ARG A 152 -7.66 25.29 11.61
C ARG A 152 -8.67 24.15 11.39
N HIS A 153 -8.29 23.10 10.67
CA HIS A 153 -9.18 22.01 10.27
C HIS A 153 -8.77 20.69 10.92
N ARG A 154 -8.69 20.71 12.25
CA ARG A 154 -8.15 19.61 13.08
C ARG A 154 -8.85 18.26 12.86
N TRP A 155 -10.14 18.23 12.54
CA TRP A 155 -10.84 16.98 12.22
C TRP A 155 -10.27 16.34 10.94
N LEU A 156 -10.03 17.12 9.89
CA LEU A 156 -9.37 16.63 8.67
C LEU A 156 -7.92 16.21 8.92
N TYR A 157 -7.21 16.92 9.80
CA TYR A 157 -5.86 16.53 10.22
C TYR A 157 -5.85 15.13 10.86
N PHE A 158 -6.81 14.82 11.75
CA PHE A 158 -6.93 13.49 12.33
C PHE A 158 -7.42 12.43 11.33
N ALA A 159 -8.26 12.81 10.36
CA ALA A 159 -8.65 11.91 9.28
C ALA A 159 -7.45 11.56 8.38
N PHE A 160 -6.62 12.56 8.04
CA PHE A 160 -5.34 12.38 7.35
C PHE A 160 -4.40 11.45 8.12
N HIS A 161 -4.29 11.64 9.44
CA HIS A 161 -3.50 10.80 10.32
C HIS A 161 -4.00 9.34 10.32
N ALA A 162 -5.31 9.13 10.48
CA ALA A 162 -5.93 7.81 10.43
C ALA A 162 -5.73 7.13 9.06
N GLN A 163 -5.76 7.89 7.96
CA GLN A 163 -5.48 7.40 6.62
C GLN A 163 -4.02 6.95 6.47
N CYS A 164 -3.07 7.64 7.11
CA CYS A 164 -1.68 7.19 7.12
C CYS A 164 -1.50 5.93 7.98
N VAL A 165 -2.22 5.80 9.10
CA VAL A 165 -2.25 4.55 9.89
C VAL A 165 -2.83 3.39 9.07
N PHE A 166 -3.91 3.63 8.34
CA PHE A 166 -4.46 2.64 7.42
C PHE A 166 -3.38 2.16 6.43
N LEU A 167 -2.70 3.11 5.78
CA LEU A 167 -1.72 2.81 4.74
C LEU A 167 -0.49 2.08 5.27
N VAL A 168 0.08 2.53 6.41
CA VAL A 168 1.26 1.86 7.00
C VAL A 168 0.93 0.41 7.36
N VAL A 169 -0.22 0.16 7.97
CA VAL A 169 -0.64 -1.20 8.37
C VAL A 169 -0.89 -2.05 7.12
N LEU A 170 -1.60 -1.50 6.13
CA LEU A 170 -1.89 -2.19 4.87
C LEU A 170 -0.63 -2.69 4.14
N VAL A 171 0.43 -1.86 4.10
CA VAL A 171 1.66 -2.15 3.35
C VAL A 171 2.63 -3.04 4.14
N THR A 172 2.74 -2.84 5.45
CA THR A 172 3.79 -3.48 6.26
C THR A 172 3.43 -4.87 6.75
N LEU A 173 2.16 -5.13 7.10
CA LEU A 173 1.75 -6.39 7.72
C LEU A 173 1.99 -7.64 6.85
N PRO A 174 1.72 -7.62 5.52
CA PRO A 174 2.02 -8.78 4.67
C PRO A 174 3.52 -9.11 4.64
N THR A 175 4.37 -8.10 4.80
CA THR A 175 5.84 -8.24 4.70
C THR A 175 6.46 -8.66 6.03
N VAL A 176 5.98 -8.10 7.15
CA VAL A 176 6.57 -8.32 8.49
C VAL A 176 5.96 -9.54 9.17
N LEU A 177 4.65 -9.74 9.04
CA LEU A 177 3.90 -10.79 9.74
C LEU A 177 3.39 -11.90 8.83
N HIS A 178 3.65 -11.82 7.51
CA HIS A 178 3.19 -12.81 6.52
C HIS A 178 1.67 -12.99 6.47
N LEU A 179 0.92 -11.94 6.86
CA LEU A 179 -0.53 -11.93 6.80
C LEU A 179 -1.02 -11.78 5.36
N THR A 180 -2.12 -12.45 5.02
CA THR A 180 -2.76 -12.29 3.71
C THR A 180 -3.15 -10.84 3.45
N THR A 181 -3.37 -10.52 2.19
CA THR A 181 -3.83 -9.19 1.77
C THR A 181 -5.16 -8.84 2.44
N GLY A 182 -6.06 -9.84 2.55
CA GLY A 182 -7.36 -9.68 3.20
C GLY A 182 -7.25 -9.42 4.70
N GLU A 183 -6.45 -10.21 5.43
CA GLU A 183 -6.23 -10.02 6.87
C GLU A 183 -5.60 -8.66 7.17
N SER A 184 -4.59 -8.29 6.39
CA SER A 184 -3.91 -7.00 6.52
C SER A 184 -4.86 -5.83 6.26
N LEU A 185 -5.76 -5.95 5.28
CA LEU A 185 -6.80 -4.95 5.03
C LEU A 185 -7.78 -4.81 6.20
N VAL A 186 -8.25 -5.92 6.78
CA VAL A 186 -9.14 -5.88 7.95
C VAL A 186 -8.46 -5.19 9.12
N ILE A 187 -7.22 -5.55 9.44
CA ILE A 187 -6.45 -4.94 10.53
C ILE A 187 -6.22 -3.45 10.25
N ALA A 188 -5.91 -3.08 9.00
CA ALA A 188 -5.77 -1.69 8.59
C ALA A 188 -7.06 -0.89 8.77
N LEU A 189 -8.22 -1.45 8.40
CA LEU A 189 -9.53 -0.82 8.61
C LEU A 189 -9.85 -0.65 10.10
N VAL A 190 -9.57 -1.67 10.93
CA VAL A 190 -9.76 -1.59 12.38
C VAL A 190 -8.84 -0.52 12.98
N ALA A 191 -7.57 -0.48 12.59
CA ALA A 191 -6.63 0.53 13.03
C ALA A 191 -7.12 1.94 12.63
N MET A 192 -7.48 2.13 11.36
CA MET A 192 -8.04 3.40 10.87
C MET A 192 -9.28 3.82 11.66
N MET A 193 -10.19 2.89 11.95
CA MET A 193 -11.40 3.15 12.74
C MET A 193 -11.05 3.67 14.14
N VAL A 194 -10.12 3.00 14.83
CA VAL A 194 -9.64 3.43 16.17
C VAL A 194 -9.00 4.81 16.10
N PHE A 195 -8.11 5.05 15.14
CA PHE A 195 -7.41 6.33 15.02
C PHE A 195 -8.25 7.46 14.39
N SER A 196 -9.44 7.14 13.87
CA SER A 196 -10.43 8.13 13.44
C SER A 196 -11.27 8.69 14.60
N LEU A 197 -11.24 8.05 15.79
CA LEU A 197 -11.98 8.50 16.97
C LEU A 197 -11.74 9.98 17.29
N PRO A 198 -10.48 10.49 17.38
CA PRO A 198 -10.25 11.89 17.69
C PRO A 198 -10.86 12.86 16.66
N SER A 199 -10.84 12.49 15.38
CA SER A 199 -11.46 13.26 14.30
C SER A 199 -12.96 13.40 14.52
N LEU A 200 -13.64 12.27 14.74
CA LEU A 200 -15.09 12.22 14.88
C LEU A 200 -15.57 12.86 16.19
N MET A 201 -14.87 12.62 17.30
CA MET A 201 -15.15 13.29 18.58
C MET A 201 -15.06 14.80 18.44
N GLN A 202 -14.10 15.32 17.68
CA GLN A 202 -13.95 16.75 17.48
C GLN A 202 -15.05 17.32 16.58
N LEU A 203 -15.37 16.63 15.48
CA LEU A 203 -16.43 17.04 14.56
C LEU A 203 -17.80 17.11 15.25
N LEU A 204 -18.07 16.18 16.16
CA LEU A 204 -19.35 16.05 16.86
C LEU A 204 -19.40 16.77 18.22
N ARG A 205 -18.42 17.58 18.61
CA ARG A 205 -18.47 18.31 19.89
C ARG A 205 -19.63 19.32 19.94
N PRO A 206 -20.21 19.61 21.13
CA PRO A 206 -19.99 18.94 22.43
C PRO A 206 -20.55 17.51 22.47
N MET A 207 -19.95 16.63 23.28
CA MET A 207 -20.38 15.23 23.35
C MET A 207 -21.59 15.05 24.27
N ASN A 208 -22.55 14.24 23.82
CA ASN A 208 -23.67 13.75 24.62
C ASN A 208 -23.86 12.24 24.36
N THR A 209 -24.74 11.58 25.11
CA THR A 209 -24.98 10.13 25.00
C THR A 209 -25.43 9.71 23.61
N ALA A 210 -26.32 10.47 22.98
CA ALA A 210 -26.79 10.20 21.62
C ALA A 210 -25.65 10.24 20.58
N ARG A 211 -24.72 11.20 20.69
CA ARG A 211 -23.55 11.30 19.80
C ARG A 211 -22.55 10.17 20.05
N TRP A 212 -22.38 9.73 21.30
CA TRP A 212 -21.59 8.53 21.61
C TRP A 212 -22.18 7.27 20.96
N LEU A 213 -23.49 7.08 21.07
CA LEU A 213 -24.18 5.98 20.40
C LEU A 213 -24.05 6.09 18.87
N ALA A 214 -24.21 7.29 18.32
CA ALA A 214 -24.01 7.54 16.89
C ALA A 214 -22.58 7.18 16.44
N MET A 215 -21.56 7.47 17.24
CA MET A 215 -20.18 7.08 16.93
C MET A 215 -19.97 5.56 16.96
N MET A 216 -20.57 4.86 17.94
CA MET A 216 -20.51 3.40 18.04
C MET A 216 -21.15 2.70 16.83
N VAL A 217 -22.08 3.37 16.15
CA VAL A 217 -22.69 2.88 14.89
C VAL A 217 -21.91 3.33 13.67
N LEU A 218 -21.55 4.62 13.60
CA LEU A 218 -20.93 5.22 12.42
C LEU A 218 -19.53 4.65 12.15
N LEU A 219 -18.73 4.37 13.18
CA LEU A 219 -17.37 3.86 13.00
C LEU A 219 -17.35 2.45 12.39
N PRO A 220 -18.10 1.45 12.90
CA PRO A 220 -18.25 0.17 12.23
C PRO A 220 -18.88 0.30 10.85
N LEU A 221 -19.83 1.22 10.65
CA LEU A 221 -20.42 1.47 9.32
C LEU A 221 -19.37 1.95 8.32
N LEU A 222 -18.51 2.91 8.69
CA LEU A 222 -17.42 3.40 7.86
C LEU A 222 -16.39 2.31 7.59
N ALA A 223 -16.04 1.49 8.58
CA ALA A 223 -15.16 0.34 8.40
C ALA A 223 -15.79 -0.70 7.44
N GLY A 224 -17.09 -0.96 7.57
CA GLY A 224 -17.87 -1.81 6.68
C GLY A 224 -17.91 -1.27 5.24
N LEU A 225 -18.11 0.04 5.07
CA LEU A 225 -18.02 0.70 3.76
C LEU A 225 -16.61 0.58 3.17
N GLY A 226 -15.56 0.72 3.98
CA GLY A 226 -14.18 0.47 3.57
C GLY A 226 -13.97 -0.96 3.09
N TRP A 227 -14.53 -1.95 3.78
CA TRP A 227 -14.50 -3.35 3.36
C TRP A 227 -15.30 -3.61 2.07
N LEU A 228 -16.45 -2.97 1.89
CA LEU A 228 -17.18 -3.03 0.61
C LEU A 228 -16.38 -2.39 -0.53
N GLY A 229 -15.65 -1.31 -0.24
CA GLY A 229 -14.73 -0.63 -1.14
C GLY A 229 -13.39 -1.33 -1.36
N ARG A 230 -13.14 -2.52 -0.79
CA ARG A 230 -11.84 -3.21 -0.84
C ARG A 230 -11.27 -3.38 -2.25
N ALA A 231 -12.12 -3.58 -3.27
CA ALA A 231 -11.68 -3.70 -4.65
C ALA A 231 -10.98 -2.43 -5.19
N TRP A 232 -11.17 -1.28 -4.53
CA TRP A 232 -10.51 -0.01 -4.85
C TRP A 232 -9.14 0.10 -4.19
N VAL A 233 -8.79 -0.78 -3.26
CA VAL A 233 -7.48 -0.76 -2.61
C VAL A 233 -6.55 -1.72 -3.36
N PRO A 234 -5.42 -1.24 -3.93
CA PRO A 234 -4.47 -2.12 -4.58
C PRO A 234 -3.81 -3.07 -3.55
N PRO A 235 -3.53 -4.33 -3.92
CA PRO A 235 -2.87 -5.28 -3.03
C PRO A 235 -1.37 -4.94 -2.96
N ALA A 236 -0.97 -4.09 -2.01
CA ALA A 236 0.34 -3.44 -1.98
C ALA A 236 1.56 -4.40 -2.00
N SER A 237 1.38 -5.66 -1.62
CA SER A 237 2.42 -6.69 -1.63
C SER A 237 2.39 -7.63 -2.84
N LEU A 238 1.36 -7.55 -3.70
CA LEU A 238 1.15 -8.48 -4.81
C LEU A 238 1.12 -7.76 -6.15
N TRP A 239 1.96 -8.18 -7.08
CA TRP A 239 1.92 -7.69 -8.46
C TRP A 239 2.12 -8.81 -9.47
N LEU A 240 1.65 -8.57 -10.69
CA LEU A 240 1.83 -9.48 -11.81
C LEU A 240 3.23 -9.24 -12.41
N SER A 241 4.11 -10.23 -12.38
CA SER A 241 5.44 -10.20 -13.01
C SER A 241 5.43 -10.72 -14.46
N GLY A 242 4.35 -11.36 -14.87
CA GLY A 242 4.19 -11.85 -16.25
C GLY A 242 2.83 -12.52 -16.47
N HIS A 243 2.37 -12.54 -17.70
CA HIS A 243 1.14 -13.24 -18.08
C HIS A 243 1.19 -13.74 -19.52
N ALA A 244 0.41 -14.77 -19.82
CA ALA A 244 0.30 -15.34 -21.16
C ALA A 244 -1.05 -16.04 -21.34
N LEU A 245 -1.47 -16.13 -22.59
CA LEU A 245 -2.56 -16.99 -23.02
C LEU A 245 -1.97 -18.04 -23.97
N SER A 246 -2.35 -19.30 -23.80
CA SER A 246 -1.83 -20.38 -24.64
C SER A 246 -2.83 -21.51 -24.84
N PRO A 247 -2.78 -22.21 -25.99
CA PRO A 247 -3.58 -23.41 -26.21
C PRO A 247 -3.06 -24.63 -25.45
N SER A 248 -1.78 -24.64 -25.09
CA SER A 248 -1.14 -25.76 -24.40
C SER A 248 -0.21 -25.29 -23.28
N PHE A 249 0.21 -26.22 -22.42
CA PHE A 249 1.02 -25.93 -21.25
C PHE A 249 1.95 -27.10 -20.92
N ASP A 250 3.25 -26.82 -20.82
CA ASP A 250 4.25 -27.74 -20.28
C ASP A 250 4.16 -27.70 -18.75
N GLU A 251 3.52 -28.71 -18.16
CA GLU A 251 3.37 -28.84 -16.71
C GLU A 251 4.72 -29.03 -15.98
N PRO A 252 5.63 -29.93 -16.42
CA PRO A 252 6.97 -30.04 -15.85
C PRO A 252 7.76 -28.72 -15.83
N ALA A 253 7.84 -27.99 -16.95
CA ALA A 253 8.55 -26.72 -17.00
C ALA A 253 7.75 -25.54 -16.44
N ARG A 254 6.44 -25.74 -16.23
CA ARG A 254 5.44 -24.74 -15.84
C ARG A 254 5.47 -23.55 -16.80
N ARG A 255 5.34 -23.83 -18.09
CA ARG A 255 5.45 -22.84 -19.17
C ARG A 255 4.28 -22.96 -20.17
N PRO A 256 3.70 -21.83 -20.58
CA PRO A 256 2.72 -21.80 -21.66
C PRO A 256 3.39 -22.07 -23.02
N GLU A 257 2.71 -22.82 -23.89
CA GLU A 257 3.25 -23.26 -25.19
C GLU A 257 2.19 -23.27 -26.30
N GLY A 258 2.68 -23.24 -27.54
CA GLY A 258 1.86 -23.30 -28.75
C GLY A 258 1.27 -21.95 -29.13
N GLU A 259 0.67 -21.94 -30.33
CA GLU A 259 0.04 -20.75 -30.90
C GLU A 259 -1.37 -21.10 -31.38
N LEU A 260 -2.37 -20.29 -31.02
CA LEU A 260 -3.76 -20.48 -31.43
C LEU A 260 -4.46 -19.14 -31.63
N ARG A 261 -5.10 -18.95 -32.79
CA ARG A 261 -6.05 -17.85 -32.99
C ARG A 261 -7.34 -18.18 -32.28
N LEU A 262 -7.82 -17.26 -31.45
CA LEU A 262 -8.98 -17.48 -30.60
C LEU A 262 -10.29 -17.31 -31.38
N THR A 263 -10.62 -18.25 -32.27
CA THR A 263 -11.96 -18.37 -32.86
C THR A 263 -12.87 -19.22 -31.96
N PRO A 264 -14.20 -19.13 -32.10
CA PRO A 264 -15.14 -19.94 -31.33
C PRO A 264 -14.88 -21.46 -31.41
N GLU A 265 -14.60 -21.97 -32.61
CA GLU A 265 -14.33 -23.39 -32.84
C GLU A 265 -13.03 -23.82 -32.16
N ALA A 266 -11.99 -22.99 -32.30
CA ALA A 266 -10.68 -23.23 -31.71
C ALA A 266 -10.75 -23.31 -30.18
N LEU A 267 -11.49 -22.39 -29.54
CA LEU A 267 -11.69 -22.38 -28.10
C LEU A 267 -12.50 -23.58 -27.60
N THR A 268 -13.53 -23.98 -28.34
CA THR A 268 -14.38 -25.11 -27.96
C THR A 268 -13.64 -26.44 -28.07
N GLY A 269 -12.75 -26.57 -29.05
CA GLY A 269 -11.93 -27.78 -29.25
C GLY A 269 -10.71 -27.89 -28.33
N HIS A 270 -9.97 -26.79 -28.13
CA HIS A 270 -8.68 -26.81 -27.43
C HIS A 270 -8.74 -26.28 -25.99
N GLY A 271 -9.75 -25.48 -25.65
CA GLY A 271 -9.74 -24.67 -24.44
C GLY A 271 -8.71 -23.54 -24.47
N LEU A 272 -8.47 -22.92 -23.32
CA LEU A 272 -7.47 -21.87 -23.18
C LEU A 272 -6.83 -21.90 -21.80
N TYR A 273 -5.50 -21.82 -21.78
CA TYR A 273 -4.73 -21.57 -20.57
C TYR A 273 -4.57 -20.07 -20.35
N ALA A 274 -4.83 -19.63 -19.12
CA ALA A 274 -4.41 -18.33 -18.64
C ALA A 274 -3.27 -18.52 -17.63
N TYR A 275 -2.07 -18.12 -18.02
CA TYR A 275 -0.86 -18.16 -17.20
C TYR A 275 -0.63 -16.81 -16.53
N THR A 276 -0.28 -16.84 -15.26
CA THR A 276 0.11 -15.69 -14.46
C THR A 276 1.35 -16.00 -13.63
N ALA A 277 2.29 -15.08 -13.63
CA ALA A 277 3.40 -15.06 -12.69
C ALA A 277 3.12 -13.93 -11.70
N ILE A 278 2.93 -14.27 -10.43
CA ILE A 278 2.51 -13.33 -9.38
C ILE A 278 3.62 -13.23 -8.35
N HIS A 279 4.18 -12.05 -8.18
CA HIS A 279 5.13 -11.81 -7.11
C HIS A 279 4.40 -11.67 -5.77
N ALA A 280 4.98 -12.27 -4.73
CA ALA A 280 4.53 -12.18 -3.35
C ALA A 280 5.74 -12.26 -2.39
N PRO A 281 5.72 -11.55 -1.24
CA PRO A 281 6.73 -11.65 -0.21
C PRO A 281 6.95 -13.11 0.21
N ARG A 282 8.20 -13.50 0.49
CA ARG A 282 8.50 -14.84 0.98
C ARG A 282 7.73 -15.12 2.26
N GLY A 283 7.24 -16.35 2.41
CA GLY A 283 6.46 -16.76 3.57
C GLY A 283 4.99 -16.37 3.49
N LEU A 284 4.60 -15.49 2.56
CA LEU A 284 3.20 -15.21 2.29
C LEU A 284 2.57 -16.38 1.52
N GLU A 285 1.50 -16.92 2.07
CA GLU A 285 0.62 -17.86 1.40
C GLU A 285 -0.71 -17.15 1.10
N GLU A 286 -1.10 -17.07 -0.16
CA GLU A 286 -2.28 -16.30 -0.59
C GLU A 286 -3.14 -17.11 -1.57
N LYS A 287 -4.46 -16.96 -1.42
CA LYS A 287 -5.43 -17.52 -2.38
C LYS A 287 -5.69 -16.47 -3.45
N VAL A 288 -5.35 -16.79 -4.69
CA VAL A 288 -5.66 -15.99 -5.87
C VAL A 288 -6.80 -16.64 -6.63
N VAL A 289 -7.52 -15.86 -7.42
CA VAL A 289 -8.64 -16.31 -8.21
C VAL A 289 -8.51 -15.74 -9.61
N HIS A 290 -8.61 -16.60 -10.62
CA HIS A 290 -8.85 -16.17 -12.00
C HIS A 290 -10.36 -16.06 -12.23
N GLU A 291 -10.85 -14.83 -12.35
CA GLU A 291 -12.22 -14.52 -12.73
C GLU A 291 -12.29 -14.31 -14.25
N TRP A 292 -12.89 -15.28 -14.94
CA TRP A 292 -13.11 -15.22 -16.38
C TRP A 292 -14.39 -14.46 -16.66
N ARG A 293 -14.29 -13.40 -17.48
CA ARG A 293 -15.40 -12.54 -17.83
C ARG A 293 -15.53 -12.42 -19.34
N GLN A 294 -16.76 -12.49 -19.82
CA GLN A 294 -17.13 -12.22 -21.20
C GLN A 294 -18.02 -10.97 -21.22
N ASP A 295 -17.62 -9.95 -21.97
CA ASP A 295 -18.32 -8.67 -22.09
C ASP A 295 -18.78 -8.08 -20.75
N GLY A 296 -17.91 -8.23 -19.73
CA GLY A 296 -18.11 -7.75 -18.37
C GLY A 296 -18.82 -8.72 -17.42
N ARG A 297 -19.54 -9.72 -17.93
CA ARG A 297 -20.25 -10.74 -17.14
C ARG A 297 -19.28 -11.81 -16.65
N LEU A 298 -19.37 -12.17 -15.36
CA LEU A 298 -18.57 -13.24 -14.78
C LEU A 298 -19.10 -14.59 -15.29
N VAL A 299 -18.22 -15.38 -15.89
CA VAL A 299 -18.50 -16.71 -16.44
C VAL A 299 -17.97 -17.79 -15.51
N ASP A 300 -16.72 -17.65 -15.07
CA ASP A 300 -16.08 -18.63 -14.18
C ASP A 300 -15.19 -17.97 -13.14
N ARG A 301 -15.02 -18.66 -12.02
CA ARG A 301 -14.18 -18.24 -10.90
C ARG A 301 -13.35 -19.42 -10.41
N ILE A 302 -12.06 -19.43 -10.74
CA ILE A 302 -11.17 -20.58 -10.49
C ILE A 302 -10.11 -20.17 -9.45
N PRO A 303 -10.14 -20.73 -8.23
CA PRO A 303 -9.17 -20.42 -7.18
C PRO A 303 -7.83 -21.15 -7.41
N LEU A 304 -6.74 -20.49 -7.02
CA LEU A 304 -5.36 -20.92 -7.13
C LEU A 304 -4.64 -20.58 -5.82
N GLN A 305 -3.80 -21.48 -5.34
CA GLN A 305 -2.93 -21.21 -4.18
C GLN A 305 -1.58 -20.70 -4.69
N ILE A 306 -1.10 -19.58 -4.15
CA ILE A 306 0.25 -19.07 -4.42
C ILE A 306 1.08 -19.04 -3.13
N GLN A 307 2.39 -19.25 -3.28
CA GLN A 307 3.37 -19.15 -2.21
C GLN A 307 4.47 -18.19 -2.63
N GLY A 308 4.74 -17.17 -1.80
CA GLY A 308 5.73 -16.15 -2.11
C GLY A 308 7.18 -16.59 -1.93
N GLY A 309 8.11 -15.78 -2.45
CA GLY A 309 9.56 -15.98 -2.27
C GLY A 309 10.36 -16.43 -3.50
N ARG A 310 9.76 -16.46 -4.70
CA ARG A 310 10.48 -16.64 -5.97
C ARG A 310 10.65 -15.30 -6.69
N GLU A 311 11.86 -14.99 -7.15
CA GLU A 311 12.14 -13.75 -7.90
C GLU A 311 11.23 -13.59 -9.13
N ALA A 312 11.04 -14.66 -9.91
CA ALA A 312 10.19 -14.65 -11.09
C ALA A 312 8.67 -14.57 -10.77
N GLY A 313 8.29 -14.54 -9.49
CA GLY A 313 6.93 -14.74 -9.03
C GLY A 313 6.53 -16.21 -8.98
N TYR A 314 5.44 -16.48 -8.27
CA TYR A 314 4.78 -17.78 -8.26
C TYR A 314 4.00 -17.96 -9.57
N ARG A 315 4.28 -19.06 -10.27
CA ARG A 315 3.65 -19.42 -11.54
C ARG A 315 2.34 -20.15 -11.26
N ALA A 316 1.23 -19.54 -11.67
CA ALA A 316 -0.10 -20.10 -11.57
C ALA A 316 -0.74 -20.12 -12.96
N TRP A 317 -1.59 -21.11 -13.23
CA TRP A 317 -2.34 -21.18 -14.47
C TRP A 317 -3.71 -21.79 -14.25
N THR A 318 -4.64 -21.44 -15.12
CA THR A 318 -5.97 -22.08 -15.20
C THR A 318 -6.23 -22.52 -16.61
N HIS A 319 -6.69 -23.75 -16.79
CA HIS A 319 -7.15 -24.26 -18.07
C HIS A 319 -8.69 -24.21 -18.13
N LYS A 320 -9.23 -23.29 -18.92
CA LYS A 320 -10.68 -23.24 -19.19
C LYS A 320 -10.99 -24.08 -20.41
N ARG A 321 -11.81 -25.12 -20.23
CA ARG A 321 -12.26 -26.03 -21.31
C ARG A 321 -13.70 -25.78 -21.73
N HIS A 322 -14.57 -25.48 -20.78
CA HIS A 322 -16.00 -25.27 -21.05
C HIS A 322 -16.26 -23.80 -21.30
N PHE A 323 -16.26 -23.37 -22.56
CA PHE A 323 -16.70 -22.04 -22.96
C PHE A 323 -18.23 -22.03 -23.20
N PRO A 324 -18.90 -20.87 -23.06
CA PRO A 324 -20.31 -20.73 -23.44
C PRO A 324 -20.54 -21.06 -24.92
N GLU A 325 -21.78 -21.39 -25.29
CA GLU A 325 -22.17 -21.72 -26.67
C GLU A 325 -21.84 -20.60 -27.66
N GLU A 326 -21.96 -19.34 -27.24
CA GLU A 326 -21.53 -18.15 -27.97
C GLU A 326 -20.27 -17.56 -27.31
N PRO A 327 -19.05 -18.01 -27.65
CA PRO A 327 -17.82 -17.53 -27.02
C PRO A 327 -17.28 -16.25 -27.67
N SER A 328 -17.85 -15.78 -28.79
CA SER A 328 -17.43 -14.54 -29.46
C SER A 328 -17.60 -13.33 -28.54
N GLY A 329 -16.68 -12.37 -28.63
CA GLY A 329 -16.71 -11.13 -27.83
C GLY A 329 -15.41 -10.79 -27.12
N ASN A 330 -15.49 -9.84 -26.20
CA ASN A 330 -14.34 -9.39 -25.42
C ASN A 330 -14.24 -10.19 -24.13
N TRP A 331 -13.10 -10.83 -23.94
CA TRP A 331 -12.80 -11.59 -22.75
C TRP A 331 -11.77 -10.91 -21.87
N ARG A 332 -11.92 -11.17 -20.58
CA ARG A 332 -11.01 -10.69 -19.55
C ARG A 332 -10.80 -11.78 -18.51
N VAL A 333 -9.55 -11.98 -18.12
CA VAL A 333 -9.21 -12.76 -16.92
C VAL A 333 -8.74 -11.77 -15.87
N ASP A 334 -9.59 -11.51 -14.89
CA ASP A 334 -9.24 -10.73 -13.71
C ASP A 334 -8.49 -11.63 -12.72
N VAL A 335 -7.26 -11.24 -12.39
CA VAL A 335 -6.46 -11.91 -11.35
C VAL A 335 -6.76 -11.20 -10.04
N MET A 336 -7.45 -11.89 -9.14
CA MET A 336 -7.99 -11.31 -7.91
C MET A 336 -7.39 -12.02 -6.69
N THR A 337 -7.21 -11.31 -5.58
CA THR A 337 -7.09 -11.97 -4.27
C THR A 337 -8.42 -12.62 -3.91
N ALA A 338 -8.41 -13.64 -3.04
CA ALA A 338 -9.65 -14.21 -2.51
C ALA A 338 -10.50 -13.16 -1.76
N SER A 339 -9.84 -12.16 -1.17
CA SER A 339 -10.50 -11.00 -0.55
C SER A 339 -11.12 -10.03 -1.55
N GLY A 340 -10.88 -10.13 -2.87
CA GLY A 340 -11.54 -9.29 -3.88
C GLY A 340 -10.78 -8.04 -4.30
N GLN A 341 -9.48 -7.96 -4.00
CA GLN A 341 -8.58 -6.94 -4.56
C GLN A 341 -8.02 -7.44 -5.89
N ARG A 342 -7.92 -6.55 -6.88
CA ARG A 342 -7.39 -6.91 -8.21
C ARG A 342 -5.87 -6.79 -8.22
N ILE A 343 -5.19 -7.83 -8.67
CA ILE A 343 -3.73 -7.91 -8.87
C ILE A 343 -3.38 -7.54 -10.32
N GLY A 344 -4.17 -8.01 -11.28
CA GLY A 344 -3.87 -7.83 -12.70
C GLY A 344 -5.03 -8.24 -13.61
N VAL A 345 -4.86 -7.98 -14.91
CA VAL A 345 -5.89 -8.21 -15.92
C VAL A 345 -5.26 -8.70 -17.22
N LEU A 346 -5.73 -9.84 -17.73
CA LEU A 346 -5.46 -10.29 -19.09
C LEU A 346 -6.69 -9.96 -19.93
N ARG A 347 -6.49 -9.47 -21.17
CA ARG A 347 -7.57 -9.18 -22.11
C ARG A 347 -7.32 -9.89 -23.42
N PHE A 348 -8.36 -10.47 -24.00
CA PHE A 348 -8.32 -11.07 -25.33
C PHE A 348 -9.68 -10.95 -26.00
N ARG A 349 -9.69 -11.10 -27.32
CA ARG A 349 -10.89 -11.04 -28.15
C ARG A 349 -11.06 -12.36 -28.89
N VAL A 350 -12.28 -12.88 -28.83
CA VAL A 350 -12.72 -14.05 -29.57
C VAL A 350 -13.57 -13.59 -30.73
N SER A 351 -13.28 -14.08 -31.94
CA SER A 351 -14.00 -13.67 -33.15
C SER A 351 -13.94 -14.75 -34.21
N ASP A 352 -15.04 -14.88 -34.95
CA ASP A 352 -15.13 -15.71 -36.17
C ASP A 352 -14.22 -15.19 -37.28
N THR A 353 -13.86 -13.91 -37.26
CA THR A 353 -12.87 -13.33 -38.18
C THR A 353 -11.47 -13.48 -37.58
N PRO A 354 -10.60 -14.36 -38.10
CA PRO A 354 -9.32 -14.69 -37.46
C PRO A 354 -8.39 -13.49 -37.27
N GLU A 355 -8.48 -12.50 -38.17
CA GLU A 355 -7.70 -11.26 -38.09
C GLU A 355 -8.07 -10.40 -36.87
N GLN A 356 -9.33 -10.43 -36.45
CA GLN A 356 -9.84 -9.71 -35.29
C GLN A 356 -9.67 -10.51 -33.98
N ALA A 357 -9.50 -11.82 -34.08
CA ALA A 357 -9.24 -12.71 -32.96
C ALA A 357 -7.81 -12.51 -32.42
N THR A 358 -7.69 -12.54 -31.09
CA THR A 358 -6.38 -12.49 -30.44
C THR A 358 -5.58 -13.76 -30.77
N LEU A 359 -4.27 -13.62 -30.97
CA LEU A 359 -3.34 -14.74 -31.06
C LEU A 359 -2.85 -15.08 -29.64
N ALA A 360 -3.21 -16.25 -29.14
CA ALA A 360 -2.63 -16.83 -27.93
C ALA A 360 -1.34 -17.55 -28.31
N ASP A 361 -0.20 -16.92 -28.08
CA ASP A 361 1.13 -17.34 -28.56
C ASP A 361 2.02 -17.95 -27.46
N GLY A 362 1.50 -18.09 -26.24
CA GLY A 362 2.27 -18.52 -25.08
C GLY A 362 3.41 -17.58 -24.67
N ARG A 363 3.58 -16.43 -25.33
CA ARG A 363 4.67 -15.50 -24.98
C ARG A 363 4.33 -14.80 -23.69
N ILE A 364 5.20 -14.95 -22.69
CA ILE A 364 5.04 -14.27 -21.40
C ILE A 364 5.29 -12.77 -21.61
N ARG A 365 4.25 -11.97 -21.40
CA ARG A 365 4.28 -10.51 -21.52
C ARG A 365 4.33 -9.89 -20.13
N LEU A 366 5.10 -8.81 -20.01
CA LEU A 366 5.07 -7.94 -18.83
C LEU A 366 3.79 -7.09 -18.89
N PRO A 367 3.10 -6.85 -17.76
CA PRO A 367 1.94 -5.96 -17.75
C PRO A 367 2.33 -4.53 -18.17
N ALA A 368 1.42 -3.82 -18.85
CA ALA A 368 1.61 -2.42 -19.19
C ALA A 368 1.45 -1.54 -17.92
N GLY A 369 2.44 -0.70 -17.61
CA GLY A 369 2.49 0.10 -16.36
C GLY A 369 3.85 -0.05 -15.67
N LEU A 370 3.94 0.16 -14.35
CA LEU A 370 5.16 -0.13 -13.59
C LEU A 370 5.20 -1.55 -12.99
N PRO A 371 5.35 -2.59 -13.83
CA PRO A 371 6.17 -3.75 -13.50
C PRO A 371 7.48 -3.73 -14.31
N GLY A 372 8.61 -3.73 -13.57
CA GLY A 372 9.96 -3.49 -14.06
C GLY A 372 10.33 -1.99 -14.02
N LEU A 373 11.31 -1.62 -13.20
CA LEU A 373 12.39 -0.87 -13.84
C LEU A 373 13.20 -1.94 -14.55
N ASP A 374 13.14 -1.99 -15.88
CA ASP A 374 13.93 -2.90 -16.72
C ASP A 374 15.42 -2.51 -16.66
N LEU A 375 16.03 -2.66 -15.48
CA LEU A 375 17.44 -2.36 -15.24
C LEU A 375 18.35 -3.26 -16.09
N ARG A 376 17.85 -4.37 -16.64
CA ARG A 376 18.60 -5.23 -17.57
C ARG A 376 18.81 -4.58 -18.94
N ARG A 377 18.05 -3.55 -19.31
CA ARG A 377 18.35 -2.70 -20.48
C ARG A 377 19.31 -1.55 -20.19
N LEU A 378 19.43 -1.16 -18.91
CA LEU A 378 20.30 -0.07 -18.46
C LEU A 378 21.70 -0.55 -18.02
N ILE A 379 21.84 -1.84 -17.69
CA ILE A 379 23.12 -2.50 -17.43
C ILE A 379 23.46 -3.30 -18.69
N ALA A 380 24.56 -2.93 -19.33
CA ALA A 380 25.07 -3.44 -20.60
C ALA A 380 24.84 -4.95 -20.82
N ARG A 381 24.52 -5.30 -22.08
CA ARG A 381 24.74 -6.67 -22.59
C ARG A 381 26.21 -7.04 -22.29
N PRO A 382 26.51 -8.19 -21.68
CA PRO A 382 27.82 -8.79 -21.90
C PRO A 382 27.90 -9.01 -23.41
N ALA A 383 28.93 -8.45 -24.05
CA ALA A 383 29.25 -8.81 -25.41
C ALA A 383 29.33 -10.33 -25.51
N GLU A 384 28.63 -10.90 -26.47
CA GLU A 384 28.96 -12.24 -26.97
C GLU A 384 30.44 -12.18 -27.35
N ALA A 385 31.27 -12.89 -26.61
CA ALA A 385 32.62 -13.22 -27.03
C ALA A 385 32.53 -14.52 -27.85
N PRO A 386 33.34 -14.64 -28.91
CA PRO A 386 33.05 -15.36 -30.14
C PRO A 386 32.84 -16.87 -30.02
#